data_AF-A0A401KC67-F1
#
_entry.id   AF-A0A401KC67-F1
#
_cell.length_a   1.000
_cell.length_b   1.000
_cell.length_c   1.000
_cell.angle_alpha   90.00
_cell.angle_beta   90.00
_cell.angle_gamma   90.00
#
_symmetry.space_group_name_H-M   'P 1'
#
loop_
_entity.id
_entity.type
_entity.pdbx_description
1 polymer ?
#
loop_
_entity_poly.entity_id
_entity_poly.type
_entity_poly.pdbx_seq_one_letter_code
_entity_poly.pdbx_strand_id
1 'polypeptide(L)'
;MQNAQSGTVYVAAFNGAKTANGGEIVQGSSSIRDNGHTLLLVGDEAVYPDGSTAFITAGAGIALLDDDRPVAIIGSPLSNGDTIVSSPITALTFDEPADAPIIGLLDPAYRPEPATDSLI
;
A
#
# COMPACT_ATOMS: atom_id res chain seq x y z
N MET A 1 -23.24 -5.34 -27.85
CA MET A 1 -21.80 -5.16 -27.62
C MET A 1 -21.69 -4.53 -26.24
N GLN A 2 -21.31 -5.29 -25.21
CA GLN A 2 -21.08 -4.73 -23.88
C GLN A 2 -19.67 -4.13 -23.90
N ASN A 3 -19.57 -2.81 -23.75
CA ASN A 3 -18.28 -2.16 -23.50
C ASN A 3 -17.77 -2.69 -22.16
N ALA A 4 -16.76 -3.55 -22.18
CA ALA A 4 -16.05 -3.93 -20.97
C ALA A 4 -15.33 -2.68 -20.45
N GLN A 5 -15.92 -2.03 -19.45
CA GLN A 5 -15.24 -1.03 -18.63
C GLN A 5 -14.07 -1.74 -17.94
N SER A 6 -12.86 -1.62 -18.46
CA SER A 6 -11.66 -2.23 -17.85
C SER A 6 -11.28 -1.42 -16.61
N GLY A 7 -11.47 -2.00 -15.43
CA GLY A 7 -10.92 -1.47 -14.17
C GLY A 7 -9.40 -1.62 -14.08
N THR A 8 -8.81 -1.03 -13.05
CA THR A 8 -7.38 -1.15 -12.74
C THR A 8 -7.19 -2.19 -11.64
N VAL A 9 -6.18 -3.05 -11.77
CA VAL A 9 -5.80 -3.99 -10.72
C VAL A 9 -4.54 -3.50 -10.04
N TYR A 10 -4.61 -3.35 -8.72
CA TYR A 10 -3.48 -2.99 -7.86
C TYR A 10 -2.97 -4.22 -7.11
N VAL A 11 -1.68 -4.25 -6.83
CA VAL A 11 -1.01 -5.36 -6.11
C VAL A 11 -0.51 -4.85 -4.77
N ALA A 12 -0.82 -5.55 -3.68
CA ALA A 12 -0.31 -5.24 -2.36
C ALA A 12 1.21 -5.42 -2.28
N ALA A 13 1.87 -4.53 -1.55
CA ALA A 13 3.32 -4.57 -1.34
C ALA A 13 3.65 -5.35 -0.06
N PHE A 14 4.68 -6.19 -0.15
CA PHE A 14 5.22 -6.95 0.98
C PHE A 14 6.68 -6.58 1.23
N ASN A 15 7.17 -6.80 2.46
CA ASN A 15 8.55 -6.49 2.80
C ASN A 15 9.55 -7.20 1.85
N GLY A 16 10.61 -6.48 1.47
CA GLY A 16 11.44 -6.75 0.30
C GLY A 16 11.01 -5.99 -0.95
N ALA A 17 9.90 -5.24 -0.90
CA ALA A 17 9.47 -4.34 -1.98
C ALA A 17 10.54 -3.30 -2.31
N LYS A 18 10.65 -2.96 -3.60
CA LYS A 18 11.63 -2.01 -4.13
C LYS A 18 10.95 -0.73 -4.62
N THR A 19 11.66 0.37 -4.48
CA THR A 19 11.26 1.70 -4.95
C THR A 19 12.01 2.10 -6.22
N ALA A 20 11.51 3.10 -6.93
CA ALA A 20 12.09 3.54 -8.20
C ALA A 20 13.53 4.07 -8.04
N ASN A 21 13.84 4.72 -6.91
CA ASN A 21 15.18 5.27 -6.65
C ASN A 21 16.07 4.32 -5.82
N GLY A 22 15.74 3.03 -5.79
CA GLY A 22 16.62 1.98 -5.25
C GLY A 22 16.49 1.72 -3.74
N GLY A 23 15.52 2.35 -3.06
CA GLY A 23 15.17 2.02 -1.68
C GLY A 23 14.43 0.69 -1.57
N GLU A 24 14.51 0.08 -0.38
CA GLU A 24 13.87 -1.19 -0.04
C GLU A 24 13.17 -1.12 1.31
N ILE A 25 11.95 -1.65 1.39
CA ILE A 25 11.22 -1.76 2.65
C ILE A 25 11.52 -3.11 3.27
N VAL A 26 12.44 -3.17 4.23
CA VAL A 26 12.95 -4.44 4.79
C VAL A 26 12.01 -5.03 5.85
N GLN A 27 11.32 -4.17 6.60
CA GLN A 27 10.41 -4.55 7.68
C GLN A 27 9.00 -4.04 7.37
N GLY A 28 8.00 -4.89 7.58
CA GLY A 28 6.59 -4.51 7.52
C GLY A 28 5.98 -4.49 8.92
N SER A 29 5.05 -3.56 9.16
CA SER A 29 4.37 -3.45 10.47
C SER A 29 3.11 -4.30 10.58
N SER A 30 2.60 -4.85 9.48
CA SER A 30 1.35 -5.62 9.51
C SER A 30 1.47 -6.91 10.31
N SER A 31 0.36 -7.32 10.93
CA SER A 31 0.24 -8.66 11.51
C SER A 31 0.07 -9.76 10.44
N ILE A 32 -0.28 -9.36 9.21
CA ILE A 32 -0.57 -10.25 8.08
C ILE A 32 0.73 -10.66 7.38
N ARG A 33 0.88 -11.96 7.15
CA ARG A 33 2.04 -12.55 6.47
C ARG A 33 1.62 -13.60 5.45
N ASP A 34 2.34 -13.64 4.34
CA ASP A 34 2.19 -14.66 3.30
C ASP A 34 3.58 -15.10 2.81
N ASN A 35 3.81 -16.40 2.69
CA ASN A 35 5.08 -16.97 2.22
C ASN A 35 6.34 -16.42 2.93
N GLY A 36 6.23 -16.08 4.21
CA GLY A 36 7.34 -15.53 5.00
C GLY A 36 7.56 -14.02 4.82
N HIS A 37 6.78 -13.37 3.96
CA HIS A 37 6.79 -11.92 3.79
C HIS A 37 5.65 -11.27 4.58
N THR A 38 5.92 -10.11 5.18
CA THR A 38 4.96 -9.31 5.94
C THR A 38 4.37 -8.24 5.04
N LEU A 39 3.06 -8.06 5.11
CA LEU A 39 2.34 -7.02 4.36
C LEU A 39 2.80 -5.63 4.81
N LEU A 40 2.96 -4.70 3.87
CA LEU A 40 3.39 -3.34 4.16
C LEU A 40 2.19 -2.41 4.38
N LEU A 41 2.34 -1.47 5.30
CA LEU A 41 1.34 -0.46 5.63
C LEU A 41 1.89 0.95 5.36
N VAL A 42 0.99 1.91 5.18
CA VAL A 42 1.35 3.33 5.24
C VAL A 42 2.10 3.61 6.55
N GLY A 43 3.21 4.35 6.46
CA GLY A 43 4.13 4.60 7.56
C GLY A 43 5.31 3.63 7.65
N ASP A 44 5.30 2.47 6.98
CA ASP A 44 6.49 1.61 6.91
C ASP A 44 7.62 2.31 6.14
N GLU A 45 8.87 1.97 6.48
CA GLU A 45 10.06 2.73 6.07
C GLU A 45 10.89 1.99 5.01
N ALA A 46 11.22 2.69 3.93
CA ALA A 46 12.23 2.28 2.98
C ALA A 46 13.60 2.78 3.41
N VAL A 47 14.61 1.91 3.26
CA VAL A 47 16.02 2.22 3.48
C VAL A 47 16.73 2.28 2.13
N TYR A 48 17.55 3.31 1.94
CA TYR A 48 18.30 3.55 0.70
C TYR A 48 19.78 3.18 0.85
N PRO A 49 20.49 2.93 -0.27
CA PRO A 49 21.92 2.57 -0.24
C PRO A 49 22.83 3.61 0.43
N ASP A 50 22.43 4.88 0.42
CA ASP A 50 23.16 5.97 1.09
C ASP A 50 22.86 6.07 2.60
N GLY A 51 22.01 5.18 3.12
CA GLY A 51 21.56 5.15 4.51
C GLY A 51 20.43 6.13 4.84
N SER A 52 19.96 6.93 3.87
CA SER A 52 18.75 7.71 4.05
C SER A 52 17.52 6.81 4.11
N THR A 53 16.44 7.36 4.65
CA THR A 53 15.18 6.65 4.77
C THR A 53 14.00 7.51 4.35
N ALA A 54 12.91 6.85 3.95
CA ALA A 54 11.64 7.50 3.66
C ALA A 54 10.48 6.57 3.98
N PHE A 55 9.42 7.10 4.57
CA PHE A 55 8.21 6.33 4.88
C PHE A 55 7.17 6.39 3.76
N ILE A 56 6.36 5.33 3.65
CA ILE A 56 5.21 5.22 2.75
C ILE A 56 4.11 6.19 3.20
N THR A 57 3.53 6.95 2.26
CA THR A 57 2.59 8.04 2.57
C THR A 57 1.15 7.78 2.15
N ALA A 58 0.92 6.88 1.20
CA ALA A 58 -0.41 6.48 0.77
C ALA A 58 -0.43 5.02 0.31
N GLY A 59 -1.62 4.44 0.18
CA GLY A 59 -1.79 3.02 -0.12
C GLY A 59 -3.16 2.71 -0.71
N ALA A 60 -3.75 1.60 -0.30
CA ALA A 60 -5.01 1.07 -0.82
C ALA A 60 -6.27 1.86 -0.40
N GLY A 61 -6.12 2.97 0.33
CA GLY A 61 -7.25 3.73 0.86
C GLY A 61 -8.15 2.88 1.75
N ILE A 62 -9.46 2.94 1.52
CA ILE A 62 -10.45 2.15 2.25
C ILE A 62 -10.50 0.67 1.84
N ALA A 63 -9.82 0.26 0.77
CA ALA A 63 -9.93 -1.12 0.28
C ALA A 63 -9.39 -2.15 1.27
N LEU A 64 -8.35 -1.80 2.03
CA LEU A 64 -7.88 -2.61 3.16
C LEU A 64 -7.08 -1.77 4.15
N LEU A 65 -7.47 -1.88 5.41
CA LEU A 65 -6.78 -1.31 6.56
C LEU A 65 -6.28 -2.45 7.46
N ASP A 66 -5.10 -2.28 8.03
CA ASP A 66 -4.62 -3.06 9.17
C ASP A 66 -4.05 -2.07 10.18
N ASP A 67 -4.39 -2.22 11.47
CA ASP A 67 -3.97 -1.28 12.52
C ASP A 67 -4.30 0.19 12.18
N ASP A 68 -5.53 0.42 11.68
CA ASP A 68 -6.03 1.72 11.19
C ASP A 68 -5.16 2.41 10.13
N ARG A 69 -4.31 1.64 9.43
CA ARG A 69 -3.42 2.14 8.39
C ARG A 69 -3.73 1.45 7.06
N PRO A 70 -3.82 2.21 5.95
CA PRO A 70 -3.99 1.62 4.63
C PRO A 70 -2.83 0.68 4.28
N VAL A 71 -3.16 -0.43 3.65
CA VAL A 71 -2.15 -1.35 3.08
C VAL A 71 -1.43 -0.66 1.94
N ALA A 72 -0.10 -0.78 1.89
CA ALA A 72 0.69 -0.28 0.78
C ALA A 72 0.53 -1.18 -0.46
N ILE A 73 0.57 -0.56 -1.63
CA ILE A 73 0.47 -1.20 -2.95
C ILE A 73 1.65 -0.80 -3.85
N ILE A 74 1.90 -1.55 -4.92
CA ILE A 74 2.76 -1.07 -6.02
C ILE A 74 2.13 0.21 -6.57
N GLY A 75 2.93 1.28 -6.65
CA GLY A 75 2.49 2.64 -6.94
C GLY A 75 2.39 3.55 -5.70
N SER A 76 2.57 3.03 -4.49
CA SER A 76 2.52 3.84 -3.27
C SER A 76 3.65 4.87 -3.23
N PRO A 77 3.35 6.16 -2.98
CA PRO A 77 4.35 7.21 -2.86
C PRO A 77 5.04 7.20 -1.49
N LEU A 78 6.30 7.63 -1.48
CA LEU A 78 7.10 7.82 -0.28
C LEU A 78 7.30 9.32 0.00
N SER A 79 7.62 9.64 1.25
CA SER A 79 7.80 11.01 1.76
C SER A 79 8.91 11.82 1.08
N ASN A 80 9.84 11.16 0.39
CA ASN A 80 10.91 11.79 -0.39
C ASN A 80 10.55 11.95 -1.89
N GLY A 81 9.33 11.64 -2.30
CA GLY A 81 8.86 11.70 -3.69
C GLY A 81 9.17 10.44 -4.51
N ASP A 82 9.72 9.39 -3.91
CA ASP A 82 9.89 8.09 -4.55
C ASP A 82 8.58 7.28 -4.56
N THR A 83 8.59 6.10 -5.18
CA THR A 83 7.40 5.26 -5.35
C THR A 83 7.78 3.78 -5.33
N ILE A 84 6.96 2.95 -4.68
CA ILE A 84 7.11 1.49 -4.73
C ILE A 84 6.82 1.00 -6.16
N VAL A 85 7.73 0.25 -6.75
CA VAL A 85 7.61 -0.27 -8.12
C VAL A 85 7.54 -1.79 -8.21
N SER A 86 7.90 -2.51 -7.15
CA SER A 86 7.78 -3.97 -7.13
C SER A 86 7.58 -4.53 -5.72
N SER A 87 7.04 -5.74 -5.67
CA SER A 87 6.87 -6.57 -4.47
C SER A 87 7.47 -7.96 -4.76
N PRO A 88 8.10 -8.62 -3.77
CA PRO A 88 8.69 -9.94 -3.99
C PRO A 88 7.64 -11.03 -4.23
N ILE A 89 6.40 -10.81 -3.78
CA ILE A 89 5.28 -11.72 -4.00
C ILE A 89 4.03 -10.95 -4.47
N THR A 90 3.14 -11.67 -5.15
CA THR A 90 1.82 -11.19 -5.58
C THR A 90 0.76 -12.09 -4.93
N ALA A 91 0.48 -11.84 -3.65
CA ALA A 91 -0.46 -12.65 -2.85
C ALA A 91 -1.82 -11.97 -2.64
N LEU A 92 -1.91 -10.65 -2.84
CA LEU A 92 -3.13 -9.88 -2.62
C LEU A 92 -3.26 -8.78 -3.70
N THR A 93 -4.46 -8.66 -4.27
CA THR A 93 -4.79 -7.67 -5.30
C THR A 93 -6.09 -6.93 -4.96
N PHE A 94 -6.20 -5.70 -5.45
CA PHE A 94 -7.39 -4.86 -5.33
C PHE A 94 -7.86 -4.45 -6.72
N ASP A 95 -9.11 -4.78 -7.04
CA ASP A 95 -9.76 -4.32 -8.27
C ASP A 95 -10.41 -2.96 -8.02
N GLU A 96 -10.04 -1.95 -8.80
CA GLU A 96 -10.73 -0.67 -8.87
C GLU A 96 -11.63 -0.62 -10.11
N PRO A 97 -12.97 -0.71 -9.94
CA PRO A 97 -13.90 -0.55 -11.04
C PRO A 97 -13.88 0.88 -11.59
N ALA A 98 -13.94 1.03 -12.92
CA ALA A 98 -13.90 2.34 -13.58
C ALA A 98 -15.00 3.31 -13.12
N ASP A 99 -16.18 2.80 -12.75
CA ASP A 99 -17.33 3.60 -12.34
C ASP A 99 -17.46 3.73 -10.80
N ALA A 100 -16.54 3.13 -10.04
CA ALA A 100 -16.56 3.13 -8.58
C ALA A 100 -15.12 3.15 -8.01
N PRO A 101 -14.44 4.32 -8.06
CA PRO A 101 -13.06 4.44 -7.58
C PRO A 101 -12.95 4.12 -6.09
N ILE A 102 -11.81 3.59 -5.69
CA ILE A 102 -11.54 3.26 -4.29
C ILE A 102 -11.26 4.57 -3.53
N ILE A 103 -12.07 4.85 -2.52
CA ILE A 103 -11.91 6.06 -1.69
C ILE A 103 -10.54 6.02 -0.99
N GLY A 104 -9.77 7.10 -1.16
CA GLY A 104 -8.46 7.27 -0.53
C GLY A 104 -7.32 6.49 -1.18
N LEU A 105 -7.57 5.84 -2.32
CA LEU A 105 -6.54 5.12 -3.06
C LEU A 105 -5.43 6.07 -3.49
N LEU A 106 -4.20 5.76 -3.07
CA LEU A 106 -2.99 6.54 -3.33
C LEU A 106 -3.09 8.02 -2.91
N ASP A 107 -4.03 8.37 -2.02
CA ASP A 107 -4.20 9.72 -1.49
C ASP A 107 -3.48 9.89 -0.14
N PRO A 108 -2.39 10.68 -0.05
CA PRO A 108 -1.68 10.92 1.20
C PRO A 108 -2.51 11.68 2.25
N ALA A 109 -3.59 12.35 1.84
CA ALA A 109 -4.52 13.03 2.74
C ALA A 109 -5.59 12.09 3.31
N TYR A 110 -5.72 10.86 2.81
CA TYR A 110 -6.69 9.91 3.31
C TYR A 110 -6.42 9.57 4.78
N ARG A 111 -7.46 9.70 5.60
CA ARG A 111 -7.47 9.26 6.99
C ARG A 111 -8.67 8.34 7.15
N PRO A 112 -8.47 7.06 7.49
CA PRO A 112 -9.60 6.22 7.83
C PRO A 112 -10.29 6.81 9.06
N GLU A 113 -11.62 6.88 9.01
CA GLU A 113 -12.39 7.23 10.19
C GLU A 113 -12.05 6.23 11.29
N PRO A 114 -11.76 6.68 12.53
CA PRO A 114 -11.50 5.76 13.62
C PRO A 114 -12.68 4.80 13.72
N ALA A 115 -12.39 3.49 13.81
CA ALA A 115 -13.42 2.51 14.08
C ALA A 115 -14.22 3.02 15.29
N THR A 116 -15.51 3.33 15.09
CA THR A 116 -16.36 3.72 16.20
C THR A 116 -16.41 2.50 17.10
N ASP A 117 -15.63 2.54 18.17
CA ASP A 117 -15.72 1.62 19.29
C ASP A 117 -17.15 1.79 19.79
N SER A 118 -18.03 0.93 19.30
CA SER A 118 -19.41 0.87 19.77
C SER A 118 -19.27 0.29 21.17
N LEU A 119 -19.07 1.18 22.14
CA LEU A 119 -19.25 0.91 23.57
C LEU A 119 -20.61 0.22 23.72
N ILE A 120 -20.58 -1.10 23.83
CA ILE A 120 -21.67 -1.93 24.34
C ILE A 120 -21.18 -2.70 25.56
#